data_AF-A0A0G1XQQ8-F1
#
_entry.id   AF-A0A0G1XQQ8-F1
#
_cell.length_a   1.000
_cell.length_b   1.000
_cell.length_c   1.000
_cell.angle_alpha   90.00
_cell.angle_beta   90.00
_cell.angle_gamma   90.00
#
_symmetry.space_group_name_H-M   'P 1'
#
loop_
_entity.id
_entity.type
_entity.pdbx_description
1 polymer ?
#
loop_
_entity_poly.entity_id
_entity_poly.type
_entity_poly.pdbx_seq_one_letter_code
_entity_poly.pdbx_strand_id
1 'polypeptide(L)'
;MALPKNGFAKKQLAKFNYEEQDKNQVFYPDWIQGSALMTRRSAIARVGKLDENFFLYFEDVDWCRRFWENGLRVAYYPLATVFHYHQRQSRAGLDIFDYLIRKETRWHVRSGWHYFRKHGWHYQSGTELLPPR
;
A
#
# COMPACT_ATOMS: atom_id res chain seq x y z
N MET A 1 8.67 -5.47 13.23
CA MET A 1 8.59 -4.07 13.70
C MET A 1 8.12 -4.13 15.14
N ALA A 2 8.86 -3.54 16.09
CA ALA A 2 8.31 -3.38 17.43
C ALA A 2 7.14 -2.40 17.31
N LEU A 3 5.96 -2.78 17.83
CA LEU A 3 4.80 -1.89 17.83
C LEU A 3 5.16 -0.60 18.57
N PRO A 4 4.74 0.58 18.07
CA PRO A 4 5.04 1.83 18.75
C PRO A 4 4.45 1.82 20.16
N LYS A 5 5.25 2.25 21.12
CA LYS A 5 4.88 2.29 22.54
C LYS A 5 3.90 3.42 22.87
N ASN A 6 3.74 4.40 21.97
CA ASN A 6 2.84 5.53 22.16
C ASN A 6 1.41 5.21 21.63
N GLY A 7 0.39 5.67 22.35
CA GLY A 7 -1.01 5.37 22.03
C GLY A 7 -1.52 5.99 20.72
N PHE A 8 -1.03 7.18 20.34
CA PHE A 8 -1.39 7.84 19.08
C PHE A 8 -0.91 7.03 17.87
N ALA A 9 0.36 6.66 17.84
CA ALA A 9 0.97 5.86 16.79
C ALA A 9 0.34 4.47 16.71
N LYS A 10 -0.01 3.87 17.86
CA LYS A 10 -0.77 2.61 17.90
C LYS A 10 -2.14 2.75 17.22
N LYS A 11 -2.87 3.84 17.49
CA LYS A 11 -4.16 4.13 16.85
C LYS A 11 -4.02 4.33 15.34
N GLN A 12 -2.99 5.06 14.89
CA GLN A 12 -2.73 5.24 13.46
C GLN A 12 -2.41 3.92 12.76
N LEU A 13 -1.63 3.05 13.39
CA LEU A 13 -1.34 1.71 12.87
C LEU A 13 -2.58 0.81 12.83
N ALA A 14 -3.40 0.82 13.87
CA ALA A 14 -4.65 0.05 13.88
C ALA A 14 -5.57 0.49 12.73
N LYS A 15 -5.67 1.80 12.48
CA LYS A 15 -6.39 2.36 11.34
C LYS A 15 -5.78 1.90 10.01
N PHE A 16 -4.46 2.01 9.86
CA PHE A 16 -3.75 1.62 8.64
C PHE A 16 -3.87 0.12 8.32
N ASN A 17 -3.90 -0.73 9.35
CA ASN A 17 -4.08 -2.18 9.24
C ASN A 17 -5.55 -2.60 9.13
N TYR A 18 -6.48 -1.65 9.10
CA TYR A 18 -7.92 -1.90 9.09
C TYR A 18 -8.36 -2.85 10.23
N GLU A 19 -7.78 -2.70 11.44
CA GLU A 19 -8.04 -3.59 12.58
C GLU A 19 -9.48 -3.48 13.10
N GLU A 20 -10.14 -2.34 12.88
CA GLU A 20 -11.54 -2.11 13.27
C GLU A 20 -12.54 -2.65 12.23
N GLN A 21 -12.08 -3.09 11.05
CA GLN A 21 -12.97 -3.62 10.01
C GLN A 21 -13.30 -5.10 10.25
N ASP A 22 -14.54 -5.49 9.98
CA ASP A 22 -14.94 -6.89 9.97
C ASP A 22 -14.32 -7.61 8.76
N LYS A 23 -13.30 -8.44 9.01
CA LYS A 23 -12.56 -9.18 7.99
C LYS A 23 -13.34 -10.33 7.36
N ASN A 24 -14.59 -10.55 7.78
CA ASN A 24 -15.53 -11.48 7.13
C ASN A 24 -16.45 -10.77 6.12
N GLN A 25 -16.38 -9.44 6.01
CA GLN A 25 -17.18 -8.65 5.07
C GLN A 25 -16.31 -7.97 4.02
N VAL A 26 -16.93 -7.68 2.88
CA VAL A 26 -16.30 -6.84 1.85
C VAL A 26 -16.23 -5.41 2.37
N PHE A 27 -15.03 -4.84 2.39
CA PHE A 27 -14.82 -3.43 2.70
C PHE A 27 -13.88 -2.78 1.68
N TYR A 28 -13.81 -1.45 1.70
CA TYR A 28 -13.12 -0.67 0.68
C TYR A 28 -11.93 0.11 1.28
N PRO A 29 -10.76 -0.54 1.44
CA PRO A 29 -9.57 0.12 1.95
C PRO A 29 -8.97 1.08 0.92
N ASP A 30 -8.11 1.98 1.38
CA ASP A 30 -7.35 2.89 0.54
C ASP A 30 -6.35 2.11 -0.34
N TRP A 31 -5.78 1.04 0.20
CA TRP A 31 -4.87 0.14 -0.49
C TRP A 31 -4.92 -1.28 0.09
N ILE A 32 -4.46 -2.26 -0.69
CA ILE A 32 -4.28 -3.65 -0.28
C ILE A 32 -2.91 -4.14 -0.72
N GLN A 33 -2.35 -5.12 0.00
CA GLN A 33 -1.04 -5.67 -0.32
C GLN A 33 -1.04 -6.37 -1.69
N GLY A 34 -0.03 -6.09 -2.50
CA GLY A 34 0.17 -6.62 -3.85
C GLY A 34 0.40 -8.13 -3.96
N SER A 35 0.36 -8.89 -2.86
CA SER A 35 0.59 -10.35 -2.86
C SER A 35 -0.46 -11.13 -3.66
N ALA A 36 -1.68 -10.60 -3.75
CA ALA A 36 -2.75 -11.18 -4.56
C ALA A 36 -3.74 -10.08 -4.95
N LEU A 37 -3.71 -9.67 -6.22
CA LEU A 37 -4.62 -8.67 -6.77
C LEU A 37 -5.36 -9.25 -7.98
N MET A 38 -6.64 -8.91 -8.10
CA MET A 38 -7.44 -9.25 -9.28
C MET A 38 -8.20 -8.01 -9.72
N THR A 39 -8.20 -7.74 -11.02
CA THR A 39 -8.93 -6.62 -11.60
C THR A 39 -9.37 -6.91 -13.03
N ARG A 40 -10.36 -6.17 -13.51
CA ARG A 40 -10.85 -6.31 -14.90
C ARG A 40 -9.83 -5.74 -15.87
N ARG A 41 -9.68 -6.35 -17.05
CA ARG A 41 -8.85 -5.80 -18.14
C ARG A 41 -9.25 -4.36 -18.50
N SER A 42 -10.55 -4.05 -18.49
CA SER A 42 -11.06 -2.69 -18.75
C SER A 42 -10.63 -1.68 -17.68
N ALA A 43 -10.50 -2.12 -16.42
CA ALA A 43 -9.96 -1.27 -15.36
C ALA A 43 -8.47 -0.98 -15.56
N ILE A 44 -7.68 -1.97 -16.02
CA ILE A 44 -6.28 -1.74 -16.40
C ILE A 44 -6.16 -0.78 -17.57
N ALA A 45 -7.05 -0.89 -18.58
CA ALA A 45 -7.06 0.04 -19.71
C ALA A 45 -7.35 1.49 -19.27
N ARG A 46 -8.14 1.67 -18.19
CA ARG A 46 -8.45 2.98 -17.60
C ARG A 46 -7.34 3.53 -16.70
N VAL A 47 -6.80 2.70 -15.80
CA VAL A 47 -5.88 3.11 -14.72
C VAL A 47 -4.41 3.00 -15.13
N GLY A 48 -4.11 2.17 -16.13
CA GLY A 48 -2.76 1.73 -16.47
C GLY A 48 -2.29 0.55 -15.62
N LYS A 49 -1.15 -0.01 -16.02
CA LYS A 49 -0.46 -1.09 -15.30
C LYS A 49 0.22 -0.57 -14.03
N LEU A 50 0.82 -1.48 -13.25
CA LEU A 50 1.79 -1.12 -12.21
C LEU A 50 2.89 -0.23 -12.83
N ASP A 51 3.35 0.75 -12.06
CA ASP A 51 4.39 1.68 -12.50
C ASP A 51 5.76 0.98 -12.36
N GLU A 52 6.40 0.68 -13.49
CA GLU A 52 7.66 -0.07 -13.56
C GLU A 52 8.86 0.64 -12.90
N ASN A 53 8.70 1.90 -12.51
CA ASN A 53 9.70 2.63 -11.72
C ASN A 53 9.77 2.17 -10.25
N PHE A 54 8.74 1.45 -9.77
CA PHE A 54 8.78 0.75 -8.49
C PHE A 54 9.30 -0.67 -8.71
N PHE A 55 10.49 -0.97 -8.18
CA PHE A 55 11.02 -2.34 -8.19
C PHE A 55 10.44 -3.19 -7.04
N LEU A 56 10.34 -2.58 -5.85
CA LEU A 56 9.78 -3.18 -4.64
C LEU A 56 9.30 -2.06 -3.72
N TYR A 57 8.19 -2.28 -3.01
CA TYR A 57 7.52 -1.32 -2.13
C TYR A 57 6.81 -0.18 -2.88
N PHE A 58 5.67 0.24 -2.32
CA PHE A 58 4.81 1.33 -2.81
C PHE A 58 4.17 1.11 -4.20
N GLU A 59 4.48 0.03 -4.91
CA GLU A 59 3.88 -0.27 -6.22
C GLU A 59 2.38 -0.54 -6.11
N ASP A 60 1.99 -1.29 -5.07
CA ASP A 60 0.61 -1.65 -4.77
C ASP A 60 -0.17 -0.47 -4.20
N VAL A 61 0.46 0.32 -3.33
CA VAL A 61 -0.09 1.58 -2.79
C VAL A 61 -0.36 2.57 -3.93
N ASP A 62 0.63 2.80 -4.82
CA ASP A 62 0.48 3.66 -6.01
C ASP A 62 -0.67 3.20 -6.90
N TRP A 63 -0.75 1.90 -7.16
CA TRP A 63 -1.77 1.39 -8.07
C TRP A 63 -3.16 1.51 -7.46
N CYS A 64 -3.33 1.12 -6.20
CA CYS A 64 -4.59 1.28 -5.46
C CYS A 64 -5.06 2.74 -5.46
N ARG A 65 -4.14 3.69 -5.20
CA ARG A 65 -4.44 5.12 -5.26
C ARG A 65 -4.96 5.55 -6.63
N ARG A 66 -4.29 5.13 -7.72
CA ARG A 66 -4.72 5.45 -9.09
C ARG A 66 -6.09 4.87 -9.45
N PHE A 67 -6.50 3.74 -8.86
CA PHE A 67 -7.87 3.23 -9.00
C PHE A 67 -8.88 4.22 -8.42
N TRP A 68 -8.65 4.71 -7.20
CA TRP A 68 -9.50 5.70 -6.54
C TRP A 68 -9.59 7.01 -7.33
N GLU A 69 -8.45 7.55 -7.78
CA GLU A 69 -8.38 8.77 -8.61
C GLU A 69 -9.15 8.63 -9.94
N ASN A 70 -9.30 7.40 -10.44
CA ASN A 70 -10.06 7.08 -11.64
C ASN A 70 -11.50 6.64 -11.34
N GLY A 71 -12.04 6.95 -10.16
CA GLY A 71 -13.43 6.63 -9.81
C GLY A 71 -13.74 5.14 -9.71
N LEU A 72 -12.71 4.31 -9.55
CA LEU A 72 -12.83 2.89 -9.22
C LEU A 72 -12.54 2.70 -7.74
N ARG A 73 -12.99 1.57 -7.17
CA ARG A 73 -12.77 1.25 -5.76
C ARG A 73 -11.82 0.08 -5.61
N VAL A 74 -11.01 0.14 -4.56
CA VAL A 74 -10.24 -1.00 -4.07
C VAL A 74 -11.10 -1.73 -3.05
N ALA A 75 -11.15 -3.06 -3.13
CA ALA A 75 -11.97 -3.89 -2.24
C ALA A 75 -11.14 -5.01 -1.63
N TYR A 76 -11.31 -5.21 -0.33
CA TYR A 76 -10.94 -6.46 0.34
C TYR A 76 -12.08 -7.46 0.16
N TYR A 77 -11.79 -8.67 -0.31
CA TYR A 77 -12.79 -9.67 -0.66
C TYR A 77 -12.59 -10.98 0.13
N PRO A 78 -13.30 -11.20 1.25
CA PRO A 78 -13.04 -12.31 2.17
C PRO A 78 -13.46 -13.69 1.64
N LEU A 79 -14.25 -13.74 0.57
CA LEU A 79 -14.71 -14.99 -0.03
C LEU A 79 -13.65 -15.65 -0.93
N ALA A 80 -12.52 -14.98 -1.16
CA ALA A 80 -11.38 -15.55 -1.87
C ALA A 80 -10.13 -15.50 -0.96
N THR A 81 -9.52 -16.66 -0.73
CA THR A 81 -8.36 -16.80 0.17
C THR A 81 -7.12 -17.18 -0.63
N VAL A 82 -6.03 -16.44 -0.42
CA VAL A 82 -4.70 -16.74 -0.97
C VAL A 82 -3.69 -16.80 0.17
N PHE A 83 -2.93 -17.89 0.25
CA PHE A 83 -1.87 -18.04 1.24
C PHE A 83 -0.55 -17.50 0.69
N HIS A 84 -0.02 -16.47 1.33
CA HIS A 84 1.29 -15.90 1.01
C HIS A 84 2.29 -16.25 2.12
N TYR A 85 3.26 -17.10 1.81
CA TYR A 85 4.33 -17.47 2.74
C TYR A 85 5.36 -16.35 2.81
N HIS A 86 5.21 -15.48 3.80
CA HIS A 86 6.03 -14.28 3.93
C HIS A 86 7.47 -14.63 4.34
N GLN A 87 8.45 -14.21 3.53
CA GLN A 87 9.82 -14.07 3.98
C GLN A 87 10.14 -12.60 4.27
N ARG A 88 10.32 -12.27 5.55
CA ARG A 88 10.71 -10.92 5.98
C ARG A 88 12.23 -10.76 5.91
N GLN A 89 12.76 -10.51 4.72
CA GLN A 89 14.20 -10.28 4.54
C GLN A 89 14.64 -8.84 4.88
N SER A 90 13.71 -7.88 4.94
CA SER A 90 13.99 -6.44 5.12
C SER A 90 14.16 -5.96 6.57
N ARG A 91 14.28 -6.85 7.57
CA ARG A 91 14.43 -6.40 8.96
C ARG A 91 15.84 -5.87 9.20
N ALA A 92 16.03 -4.58 9.02
CA ALA A 92 17.21 -3.80 9.41
C ALA A 92 16.90 -3.00 10.69
N GLY A 93 17.93 -2.66 11.47
CA GLY A 93 17.84 -1.58 12.43
C GLY A 93 17.71 -0.23 11.70
N LEU A 94 17.45 0.84 12.44
CA LEU A 94 17.49 2.21 11.89
C LEU A 94 18.93 2.75 11.90
N ASP A 95 19.93 1.89 11.71
CA ASP A 95 21.33 2.30 11.68
C ASP A 95 21.71 2.82 10.28
N ILE A 96 22.51 3.87 10.22
CA ILE A 96 23.00 4.45 8.97
C ILE A 96 23.82 3.44 8.15
N PHE A 97 24.46 2.48 8.82
CA PHE A 97 25.17 1.37 8.18
C PHE A 97 24.22 0.43 7.43
N ASP A 98 23.00 0.23 7.90
CA ASP A 98 22.01 -0.62 7.21
C ASP A 98 21.56 0.01 5.88
N TYR A 99 21.54 1.34 5.77
CA TYR A 99 21.22 2.04 4.52
C TYR A 99 22.31 1.82 3.45
N LEU A 100 23.58 1.82 3.87
CA LEU A 100 24.73 1.63 2.97
C LEU A 100 24.88 0.16 2.54
N ILE A 101 24.66 -0.77 3.46
CA ILE A 101 24.93 -2.20 3.24
C ILE A 101 23.75 -2.91 2.56
N ARG A 102 22.49 -2.51 2.82
CA ARG A 102 21.31 -3.27 2.37
C ARG A 102 20.59 -2.63 1.19
N LYS A 103 20.55 -3.36 0.07
CA LYS A 103 19.87 -2.92 -1.16
C LYS A 103 18.36 -2.75 -0.97
N GLU A 104 17.73 -3.56 -0.12
CA GLU A 104 16.29 -3.54 0.17
C GLU A 104 15.88 -2.21 0.82
N THR A 105 16.68 -1.72 1.78
CA THR A 105 16.47 -0.41 2.42
C THR A 105 16.55 0.72 1.40
N ARG A 106 17.55 0.67 0.50
CA ARG A 106 17.69 1.67 -0.58
C ARG A 106 16.53 1.63 -1.55
N TRP A 107 16.03 0.45 -1.92
CA TRP A 107 14.83 0.31 -2.75
C TRP A 107 13.60 0.88 -2.04
N HIS A 108 13.41 0.61 -0.76
CA HIS A 108 12.29 1.16 0.02
C HIS A 108 12.31 2.69 0.06
N VAL A 109 13.48 3.29 0.29
CA VAL A 109 13.64 4.75 0.31
C VAL A 109 13.43 5.34 -1.09
N ARG A 110 13.99 4.72 -2.13
CA ARG A 110 13.81 5.16 -3.53
C ARG A 110 12.34 5.10 -3.96
N SER A 111 11.65 4.00 -3.66
CA SER A 111 10.23 3.83 -3.95
C SER A 111 9.38 4.83 -3.17
N GLY A 112 9.66 5.04 -1.89
CA GLY A 112 8.99 6.07 -1.09
C GLY A 112 9.20 7.47 -1.68
N TRP A 113 10.43 7.83 -2.03
CA TRP A 113 10.72 9.12 -2.68
C TRP A 113 9.97 9.28 -4.01
N HIS A 114 9.96 8.25 -4.86
CA HIS A 114 9.21 8.27 -6.12
C HIS A 114 7.70 8.45 -5.89
N TYR A 115 7.14 7.73 -4.92
CA TYR A 115 5.73 7.85 -4.54
C TYR A 115 5.38 9.27 -4.06
N PHE A 116 6.12 9.83 -3.11
CA PHE A 116 5.85 11.15 -2.56
C PHE A 116 6.11 12.28 -3.57
N ARG A 117 7.06 12.10 -4.49
CA ARG A 117 7.25 13.03 -5.62
C ARG A 117 6.08 12.98 -6.60
N LYS A 118 5.45 11.82 -6.79
CA LYS A 118 4.34 11.61 -7.72
C LYS A 118 3.00 12.11 -7.17
N HIS A 119 2.72 11.85 -5.89
CA HIS A 119 1.40 12.10 -5.27
C HIS A 119 1.40 13.23 -4.24
N GLY A 120 2.55 13.78 -3.90
CA GLY A 120 2.72 14.77 -2.84
C GLY A 120 2.83 14.12 -1.45
N TRP A 121 2.95 14.98 -0.43
CA TRP A 121 3.21 14.58 0.96
C TRP A 121 1.95 14.45 1.82
N HIS A 122 0.79 14.80 1.27
CA HIS A 122 -0.47 14.79 2.00
C HIS A 122 -1.18 13.45 1.83
N TYR A 123 -1.56 12.86 2.97
CA TYR A 123 -2.41 11.68 2.97
C TYR A 123 -3.81 12.06 2.47
N GLN A 124 -4.37 11.22 1.61
CA GLN A 124 -5.75 11.28 1.16
C GLN A 124 -6.28 9.85 1.15
N SER A 125 -7.45 9.65 1.74
CA SER A 125 -8.17 8.39 1.66
C SER A 125 -8.67 8.12 0.24
N GLY A 126 -8.90 6.86 -0.10
CA GLY A 126 -9.47 6.47 -1.37
C GLY A 126 -10.80 7.16 -1.65
N THR A 127 -11.63 7.35 -0.62
CA THR A 127 -12.90 8.07 -0.73
C THR A 127 -12.73 9.56 -1.05
N GLU A 128 -11.70 10.21 -0.54
CA GLU A 128 -11.40 11.62 -0.83
C GLU A 128 -10.82 11.82 -2.24
N LEU A 129 -10.27 10.76 -2.83
CA LEU A 129 -9.70 10.77 -4.18
C LEU A 129 -10.74 10.52 -5.29
N LEU A 130 -11.97 10.15 -4.93
CA LEU A 130 -13.01 9.93 -5.93
C LEU A 130 -13.33 11.23 -6.68
N PRO A 131 -13.39 11.21 -8.02
CA PRO A 131 -13.78 12.38 -8.79
C PRO A 131 -15.22 12.80 -8.44
N PRO A 132 -15.53 14.10 -8.53
CA PRO A 132 -16.90 14.59 -8.35
C PRO A 132 -17.84 13.92 -9.35
N ARG A 133 -19.08 13.70 -8.92
CA ARG A 133 -20.14 13.06 -9.73
C ARG A 133 -20.77 14.03 -10.71
#